data_AF-B7FFT4-F1
#
_entry.id   AF-B7FFT4-F1
#
_cell.length_a   1.000
_cell.length_b   1.000
_cell.length_c   1.000
_cell.angle_alpha   90.00
_cell.angle_beta   90.00
_cell.angle_gamma   90.00
#
_symmetry.space_group_name_H-M   'P 1'
#
loop_
_entity.id
_entity.type
_entity.pdbx_description
1 polymer ?
#
loop_
_entity_poly.entity_id
_entity_poly.type
_entity_poly.pdbx_seq_one_letter_code
_entity_poly.pdbx_strand_id
1 'polypeptide(L)' 'MRSYFDDENLPSELGGKSILNYNHEEFSKIMAQDDLKCADYWGTDEKLRNHRHCAAEVAPEPVCSETPAT' A
#
# COMPACT_ATOMS: atom_id res chain seq x y z
N MET A 1 4.82 -13.37 17.44
CA MET A 1 4.57 -12.27 16.49
C MET A 1 5.42 -11.02 16.72
N ARG A 2 6.11 -10.86 17.86
CA ARG A 2 7.00 -9.69 18.08
C ARG A 2 8.38 -9.76 17.42
N SER A 3 8.76 -10.88 16.80
CA SER A 3 10.10 -11.05 16.21
C SER A 3 10.23 -10.52 14.78
N TYR A 4 9.15 -10.01 14.19
CA TYR A 4 9.15 -9.50 12.80
C TYR A 4 9.37 -8.00 12.73
N PHE A 5 9.23 -7.31 13.85
CA PHE A 5 9.39 -5.87 13.95
C PHE A 5 10.65 -5.58 14.75
N ASP A 6 11.40 -4.58 14.28
CA ASP A 6 12.55 -4.08 15.02
C ASP A 6 12.05 -3.15 16.13
N ASP A 7 11.90 -3.72 17.32
CA ASP A 7 11.46 -3.01 18.52
C ASP A 7 12.38 -1.81 18.84
N GLU A 8 13.65 -1.82 18.42
CA GLU A 8 14.60 -0.73 18.69
C GLU A 8 14.33 0.50 17.81
N ASN A 9 13.72 0.31 16.63
CA ASN A 9 13.38 1.39 15.71
C ASN A 9 11.90 1.82 15.80
N LEU A 10 11.04 0.95 16.35
CA LEU A 10 9.63 1.25 16.50
C LEU A 10 9.39 2.29 17.62
N PRO A 11 8.64 3.38 17.38
CA PRO A 11 8.25 4.34 18.41
C PRO A 11 7.58 3.67 19.62
N SER A 12 7.89 4.15 20.81
CA SER A 12 7.29 3.63 22.06
C SER A 12 5.76 3.69 22.09
N GLU A 13 5.17 4.68 21.43
CA GLU A 13 3.72 4.85 21.26
C GLU A 13 3.06 3.69 20.49
N LEU A 14 3.83 3.00 19.64
CA LEU A 14 3.38 1.85 18.85
C LEU A 14 3.78 0.51 19.48
N GLY A 15 4.31 0.53 20.70
CA GLY A 15 4.73 -0.67 21.44
C GLY A 15 6.20 -1.06 21.25
N GLY A 16 7.01 -0.19 20.67
CA GLY A 16 8.45 -0.35 20.54
C GLY A 16 9.24 0.22 21.73
N LYS A 17 10.56 0.32 21.56
CA LYS A 17 11.51 0.83 22.56
C LYS A 17 12.18 2.14 22.15
N SER A 18 11.93 2.62 20.93
CA SER A 18 12.50 3.87 20.43
C SER A 18 11.91 5.07 21.16
N ILE A 19 12.78 6.04 21.49
CA ILE A 19 12.42 7.35 22.07
C ILE A 19 11.90 8.30 20.98
N LEU A 20 11.93 7.88 19.71
CA LEU A 20 11.48 8.71 18.60
C LEU A 20 9.96 8.95 18.68
N ASN A 21 9.56 10.23 18.61
CA ASN A 21 8.16 10.61 18.54
C ASN A 21 7.62 10.34 17.13
N TYR A 22 6.46 9.71 17.03
CA TYR A 22 5.88 9.42 15.73
C TYR A 22 5.15 10.64 15.15
N ASN A 23 5.74 11.26 14.13
CA ASN A 23 5.11 12.37 13.40
C ASN A 23 4.33 11.86 12.18
N HIS A 24 3.02 11.75 12.33
CA HIS A 24 2.12 11.29 11.26
C HIS A 24 2.22 12.11 9.97
N GLU A 25 2.35 13.43 10.06
CA GLU A 25 2.38 14.31 8.89
C GLU A 25 3.67 14.12 8.08
N GLU A 26 4.80 14.03 8.76
CA GLU A 26 6.11 13.82 8.15
C GLU A 26 6.16 12.45 7.45
N PHE A 27 5.71 11.39 8.12
CA PHE A 27 5.62 10.07 7.51
C PHE A 27 4.68 10.04 6.31
N SER A 28 3.49 10.65 6.40
CA SER A 28 2.56 10.71 5.27
C SER A 28 3.16 11.41 4.06
N LYS A 29 3.93 12.48 4.27
CA LYS A 29 4.60 13.21 3.19
C LYS A 29 5.69 12.36 2.54
N ILE A 30 6.48 11.64 3.35
CA ILE A 30 7.51 10.73 2.84
C ILE A 30 6.88 9.62 2.01
N MET A 31 5.79 9.00 2.48
CA MET A 31 5.05 7.97 1.75
C MET A 31 4.56 8.48 0.40
N ALA A 32 3.89 9.64 0.38
CA ALA A 32 3.40 10.22 -0.86
C ALA A 32 4.54 10.55 -1.86
N GLN A 33 5.69 11.01 -1.37
CA GLN A 33 6.86 11.25 -2.21
C GLN A 33 7.49 9.97 -2.74
N ASP A 34 7.50 8.90 -1.95
CA ASP A 34 8.01 7.61 -2.36
C ASP A 34 7.11 6.96 -3.40
N ASP A 35 5.78 7.05 -3.24
CA ASP A 35 4.81 6.58 -4.23
C ASP A 35 5.02 7.22 -5.60
N LEU A 36 5.30 8.53 -5.65
CA LEU A 36 5.60 9.23 -6.90
C LEU A 36 6.90 8.72 -7.54
N LYS A 37 7.96 8.54 -6.75
CA LYS A 37 9.23 7.99 -7.24
C LYS A 37 9.07 6.55 -7.72
N CYS A 38 8.30 5.76 -7.00
CA CYS A 38 7.97 4.38 -7.38
C CYS A 38 7.15 4.37 -8.67
N ALA A 39 6.16 5.24 -8.83
CA ALA A 39 5.41 5.36 -10.07
C ALA A 39 6.33 5.73 -11.25
N ASP A 40 7.31 6.60 -11.07
CA ASP A 40 8.27 6.93 -12.12
C ASP A 40 9.22 5.75 -12.41
N TYR A 41 9.74 5.09 -11.37
CA TYR A 41 10.67 3.96 -11.51
C TYR A 41 10.01 2.72 -12.11
N TRP A 42 8.80 2.38 -11.68
CA TRP A 42 8.04 1.20 -12.11
C TRP A 42 7.12 1.48 -13.31
N GLY A 43 6.68 2.72 -13.51
CA GLY A 43 5.76 3.13 -14.58
C GLY A 43 6.43 3.45 -15.91
N THR A 44 7.76 3.32 -16.01
CA THR A 44 8.52 3.51 -17.25
C THR A 44 8.47 2.30 -18.19
N ASP A 45 7.31 1.67 -18.33
CA ASP A 45 7.02 0.71 -19.41
C ASP A 45 5.97 1.22 -20.42
N GLU A 46 5.75 2.54 -20.50
CA GLU A 46 4.87 3.10 -21.52
C GLU A 46 5.42 2.88 -22.95
N LYS A 47 6.74 2.66 -23.12
CA LYS A 47 7.34 2.30 -24.42
C LYS A 47 7.03 0.86 -24.87
N LEU A 48 6.41 0.03 -24.05
CA LEU A 48 5.91 -1.31 -24.42
C LEU A 48 4.40 -1.31 -24.74
N ARG A 49 3.70 -0.17 -24.59
CA ARG A 49 2.27 -0.02 -24.95
C ARG A 49 2.01 0.07 -26.46
N ASN A 50 2.96 -0.34 -27.30
CA ASN A 50 2.72 -0.54 -28.73
C ASN A 50 2.60 -2.03 -29.10
N HIS A 51 2.71 -2.95 -28.14
CA HIS A 51 2.47 -4.36 -28.41
C HIS A 51 1.51 -4.96 -27.38
N ARG A 52 0.23 -4.97 -27.78
CA ARG A 52 -0.74 -6.04 -27.45
C ARG A 52 -1.41 -5.94 -26.08
N HIS A 53 -2.62 -5.36 -26.09
CA HIS A 53 -3.78 -5.68 -25.24
C HIS A 53 -3.52 -6.17 -23.80
N CYS A 54 -3.64 -5.27 -22.83
CA CYS A 54 -4.05 -5.61 -21.46
C CYS A 54 -5.14 -4.64 -21.02
N ALA A 55 -6.34 -4.83 -21.58
CA ALA A 55 -7.55 -4.37 -20.92
C ALA A 55 -7.76 -5.31 -19.72
N ALA A 56 -7.42 -4.85 -18.52
CA ALA A 56 -7.88 -5.50 -17.31
C ALA A 56 -9.38 -5.15 -17.17
N GLU A 57 -10.23 -5.99 -17.77
CA GLU A 57 -11.65 -6.04 -17.47
C GLU A 57 -11.80 -6.23 -15.95
N VAL A 58 -12.21 -5.16 -15.26
CA VAL A 58 -12.65 -5.24 -13.87
C VAL A 58 -13.97 -5.98 -13.88
N ALA A 59 -13.93 -7.27 -13.55
CA ALA A 59 -15.13 -8.08 -13.37
C ALA A 59 -16.04 -7.41 -12.33
N PRO A 60 -17.36 -7.27 -12.60
CA PRO A 60 -18.27 -6.68 -11.63
C PRO A 60 -18.30 -7.55 -10.36
N GLU A 61 -18.26 -6.90 -9.19
CA GLU A 61 -18.28 -7.59 -7.91
C GLU A 61 -19.49 -8.53 -7.80
N PRO A 62 -19.33 -9.72 -7.20
CA PRO A 62 -20.44 -10.64 -7.00
C PRO A 62 -21.46 -9.99 -6.05
N VAL A 63 -22.65 -9.73 -6.59
CA VAL A 63 -23.83 -9.28 -5.83
C VAL A 63 -24.07 -10.29 -4.70
N CYS A 64 -23.85 -9.86 -3.45
CA CYS A 64 -24.32 -10.56 -2.27
C CYS A 64 -25.85 -10.48 -2.26
N SER A 65 -26.52 -11.48 -2.84
CA SER A 65 -27.96 -11.67 -2.72
C SER A 65 -28.19 -12.75 -1.69
N GLU A 66 -28.49 -12.30 -0.46
CA GLU A 66 -29.05 -13.13 0.60
C GLU A 66 -30.33 -13.79 0.09
N THR A 67 -30.37 -15.11 0.03
CA THR A 67 -31.61 -15.86 -0.16
C THR A 67 -32.39 -15.85 1.17
N PRO A 68 -33.61 -15.31 1.24
CA PRO A 68 -34.47 -15.59 2.38
C PRO A 68 -35.00 -17.01 2.25
N ALA A 69 -34.63 -17.86 3.21
CA ALA A 69 -35.30 -19.13 3.43
C ALA A 69 -36.60 -18.86 4.20
N THR A 70 -37.75 -19.20 3.60
CA THR A 70 -38.91 -19.91 4.18
C THR A 70 -40.11 -19.78 3.24
#